data_AF-A0AAU3YM20-F1
#
_entry.id   AF-A0AAU3YM20-F1
#
_cell.length_a   1.000
_cell.length_b   1.000
_cell.length_c   1.000
_cell.angle_alpha   90.00
_cell.angle_beta   90.00
_cell.angle_gamma   90.00
#
_symmetry.space_group_name_H-M   'P 1'
#
loop_
_entity.id
_entity.type
_entity.pdbx_description
1 polymer ?
#
loop_
_entity_poly.entity_id
_entity_poly.type
_entity_poly.pdbx_seq_one_letter_code
_entity_poly.pdbx_strand_id
1 'polypeptide(L)' 'MPDEQSRTDADSPSLSPVQKARIDFARRDLEFARAEDLGQIPAGGLILMIERLRTRLDDILRLVDETVSQDDGREDR' A
#
# COMPACT_ATOMS: atom_id res chain seq x y z
N MET A 1 11.17 34.94 -15.62
CA MET A 1 10.13 33.90 -15.64
C MET A 1 10.77 32.58 -15.27
N PRO A 2 10.61 32.15 -14.01
CA PRO A 2 10.30 30.74 -13.76
C PRO A 2 9.23 30.63 -12.68
N ASP A 3 7.98 30.40 -13.09
CA ASP A 3 6.90 29.97 -12.20
C ASP A 3 6.51 28.54 -12.62
N GLU A 4 7.39 27.56 -12.36
CA GLU A 4 7.14 26.13 -12.65
C GLU A 4 7.28 25.23 -11.41
N GLN A 5 7.41 25.80 -10.20
CA GLN A 5 7.64 25.00 -8.98
C GLN A 5 6.64 25.34 -7.86
N SER A 6 5.35 25.22 -8.16
CA SER A 6 4.32 25.14 -7.11
C SER A 6 3.12 24.32 -7.60
N ARG A 7 3.37 23.09 -8.08
CA ARG A 7 2.35 22.06 -7.91
C ARG A 7 2.36 21.69 -6.43
N THR A 8 1.54 22.40 -5.67
CA THR A 8 1.30 22.20 -4.25
C THR A 8 1.09 20.72 -3.93
N ASP A 9 1.86 20.17 -2.99
CA ASP A 9 1.61 18.89 -2.30
C ASP A 9 0.22 18.83 -1.61
N ALA A 10 -0.61 19.87 -1.77
CA ALA A 10 -1.93 20.03 -1.16
C ALA A 10 -3.07 19.34 -1.93
N ASP A 11 -2.84 18.87 -3.16
CA ASP A 11 -3.88 18.23 -3.99
C ASP A 11 -3.84 16.69 -4.00
N SER A 12 -2.91 16.06 -3.27
CA SER A 12 -2.97 14.60 -3.12
C SER A 12 -4.22 14.20 -2.33
N PRO A 13 -5.18 13.45 -2.92
CA PRO A 13 -6.39 13.07 -2.22
C PRO A 13 -6.03 12.30 -0.95
N SER A 14 -6.42 12.85 0.19
CA SER A 14 -6.16 12.22 1.49
C SER A 14 -6.84 10.86 1.54
N LEU A 15 -6.08 9.81 1.84
CA LEU A 15 -6.60 8.45 1.95
C LEU A 15 -7.77 8.37 2.95
N SER A 16 -8.82 7.65 2.57
CA SER A 16 -9.93 7.35 3.47
C SER A 16 -9.45 6.51 4.68
N PRO A 17 -10.20 6.50 5.79
CA PRO A 17 -9.86 5.68 6.95
C PRO A 17 -9.65 4.19 6.62
N VAL A 18 -10.45 3.64 5.70
CA VAL A 18 -10.32 2.24 5.25
C VAL A 18 -9.04 2.01 4.46
N GLN A 19 -8.71 2.94 3.56
CA GLN A 19 -7.46 2.88 2.77
C GLN A 19 -6.23 2.97 3.69
N LYS A 20 -6.25 3.84 4.70
CA LYS A 20 -5.20 3.91 5.74
C LYS A 20 -5.07 2.60 6.52
N ALA A 21 -6.19 2.02 6.94
CA ALA A 21 -6.18 0.76 7.67
C ALA A 21 -5.56 -0.38 6.84
N ARG A 22 -5.86 -0.47 5.52
CA ARG A 22 -5.25 -1.45 4.61
C ARG A 22 -3.73 -1.32 4.57
N ILE A 23 -3.21 -0.09 4.44
CA ILE A 23 -1.77 0.20 4.50
C ILE A 23 -1.18 -0.21 5.84
N ASP A 24 -1.83 0.12 6.95
CA ASP A 24 -1.33 -0.20 8.28
C ASP A 24 -1.26 -1.71 8.55
N PHE A 25 -2.20 -2.48 8.00
CA PHE A 25 -2.14 -3.95 8.04
C PHE A 25 -1.01 -4.49 7.18
N ALA A 26 -0.84 -3.98 5.95
CA ALA A 26 0.26 -4.40 5.08
C ALA A 26 1.64 -4.10 5.71
N ARG A 27 1.80 -2.92 6.33
CA ARG A 27 3.03 -2.55 7.04
C ARG A 27 3.31 -3.46 8.23
N ARG A 28 2.29 -3.76 9.05
CA ARG A 28 2.45 -4.67 10.20
C ARG A 28 2.83 -6.08 9.76
N ASP A 29 2.24 -6.58 8.68
CA ASP A 29 2.55 -7.91 8.15
C ASP A 29 3.98 -7.98 7.60
N LEU A 30 4.44 -6.92 6.94
CA LEU A 30 5.81 -6.80 6.46
C LEU A 30 6.81 -6.72 7.61
N GLU A 31 6.52 -5.91 8.63
CA GLU A 31 7.37 -5.77 9.81
C GLU A 31 7.48 -7.10 10.57
N PHE A 32 6.35 -7.78 10.76
CA PHE A 32 6.32 -9.12 11.34
C PHE A 32 7.23 -10.08 10.56
N ALA A 33 7.06 -10.19 9.24
CA ALA A 33 7.87 -11.07 8.42
C ALA A 33 9.38 -10.72 8.41
N ARG A 34 9.74 -9.44 8.60
CA ARG A 34 11.13 -8.99 8.70
C ARG A 34 11.77 -9.32 10.04
N ALA A 35 10.98 -9.35 11.10
CA ALA A 35 11.45 -9.64 12.46
C ALA A 35 11.65 -11.14 12.71
N GLU A 36 11.07 -12.00 11.86
CA GLU A 36 11.18 -13.44 11.97
C GLU A 36 12.56 -13.98 11.57
N ASP A 37 13.05 -14.99 12.30
CA ASP A 37 14.20 -15.79 11.88
C ASP A 37 13.75 -16.86 10.88
N LEU A 38 13.83 -16.52 9.59
CA LEU A 38 13.39 -17.37 8.50
C LEU A 38 14.08 -18.74 8.48
N GLY A 39 15.30 -18.85 9.03
CA GLY A 39 16.04 -20.11 9.10
C GLY A 39 15.46 -21.11 10.11
N GLN A 40 14.65 -20.64 11.05
CA GLN A 40 14.01 -21.47 12.08
C GLN A 40 12.54 -21.78 11.77
N ILE A 41 11.96 -21.16 10.73
CA ILE A 41 10.58 -21.42 10.34
C ILE A 41 10.51 -22.70 9.49
N PRO A 42 9.67 -23.69 9.87
CA PRO A 42 9.43 -24.86 9.03
C PRO A 42 8.90 -24.46 7.65
N ALA A 43 9.19 -25.25 6.61
CA ALA A 43 8.78 -24.94 5.23
C ALA A 43 7.28 -24.60 5.09
N GLY A 44 6.40 -25.31 5.82
CA GLY A 44 4.97 -25.00 5.85
C GLY A 44 4.65 -23.60 6.40
N GLY A 45 5.36 -23.16 7.44
CA GLY A 45 5.22 -21.81 7.99
C GLY A 45 5.71 -20.73 7.02
N LEU A 46 6.82 -21.00 6.31
CA LEU A 46 7.33 -20.10 5.26
C LEU A 46 6.31 -19.93 4.12
N ILE A 47 5.67 -21.02 3.69
CA ILE A 47 4.62 -20.98 2.66
C ILE A 47 3.48 -20.07 3.11
N LEU A 48 2.96 -20.25 4.33
CA LEU A 48 1.86 -19.44 4.85
C LEU A 48 2.24 -17.95 4.97
N MET A 49 3.47 -17.67 5.41
CA MET A 49 3.95 -16.29 5.49
C MET A 49 4.04 -15.65 4.11
N ILE A 50 4.56 -16.37 3.11
CA ILE A 50 4.61 -15.89 1.72
C ILE A 50 3.21 -15.63 1.18
N GLU A 51 2.26 -16.55 1.36
CA GLU A 51 0.88 -16.38 0.89
C GLU A 51 0.18 -15.17 1.55
N ARG A 52 0.44 -14.93 2.84
CA ARG A 52 -0.04 -13.71 3.52
C ARG A 52 0.55 -12.45 2.90
N LEU A 53 1.86 -12.41 2.65
CA LEU A 53 2.52 -11.25 2.03
C LEU A 53 2.03 -11.01 0.60
N ARG A 54 1.79 -12.07 -0.18
CA ARG A 54 1.21 -11.98 -1.53
C ARG A 54 -0.19 -11.36 -1.49
N THR A 55 -1.03 -11.84 -0.58
CA THR A 55 -2.38 -11.28 -0.39
C THR A 55 -2.33 -9.78 -0.03
N ARG A 56 -1.36 -9.37 0.80
CA ARG A 56 -1.18 -7.94 1.13
C ARG A 56 -0.68 -7.12 -0.05
N LEU A 57 0.25 -7.66 -0.85
CA LEU A 57 0.72 -6.98 -2.04
C LEU A 57 -0.43 -6.76 -3.04
N ASP A 58 -1.24 -7.79 -3.29
CA ASP A 58 -2.41 -7.68 -4.17
C ASP A 58 -3.40 -6.62 -3.66
N ASP A 59 -3.62 -6.55 -2.34
CA ASP A 59 -4.49 -5.54 -1.74
C ASP A 59 -3.94 -4.11 -1.91
N ILE A 60 -2.62 -3.93 -1.79
CA ILE A 60 -1.98 -2.62 -2.01
C ILE A 60 -1.98 -2.23 -3.48
N LEU A 61 -1.77 -3.17 -4.41
CA LEU A 61 -1.87 -2.90 -5.84
C LEU A 61 -3.29 -2.43 -6.21
N ARG A 62 -4.32 -3.09 -5.69
CA ARG A 62 -5.71 -2.63 -5.86
C ARG A 62 -5.95 -1.24 -5.27
N LEU A 63 -5.36 -0.96 -4.11
CA LEU A 63 -5.46 0.37 -3.50
C LEU A 63 -4.81 1.44 -4.39
N VAL A 64 -3.67 1.15 -5.01
CA VAL A 64 -3.05 2.06 -5.98
C VAL A 64 -4.01 2.34 -7.14
N ASP A 65 -4.58 1.29 -7.74
CA ASP A 65 -5.55 1.42 -8.83
C ASP A 65 -6.77 2.26 -8.42
N GLU A 66 -7.30 2.05 -7.21
CA GLU A 66 -8.38 2.85 -6.63
C GLU A 66 -7.99 4.33 -6.54
N THR A 67 -6.81 4.64 -6.01
CA THR A 67 -6.38 6.03 -5.81
C THR A 67 -6.06 6.76 -7.11
N VAL A 68 -5.51 6.06 -8.11
CA VAL A 68 -5.25 6.62 -9.44
C VAL A 68 -6.57 6.88 -10.17
N SER A 69 -7.53 5.94 -10.10
CA SER A 69 -8.84 6.11 -10.74
C SER A 69 -9.68 7.23 -10.11
N GLN A 70 -9.44 7.56 -8.84
CA GLN A 70 -10.09 8.69 -8.16
C GLN A 70 -9.55 10.06 -8.62
N ASP A 71 -8.35 10.11 -9.20
CA ASP A 71 -7.73 11.32 -9.75
C ASP A 71 -8.35 11.65 -11.13
N ASP A 72 -8.46 10.66 -12.02
CA ASP A 72 -9.03 10.80 -13.37
C ASP A 72 -10.52 11.21 -13.36
N GLY A 73 -11.29 10.79 -12.36
CA GLY A 73 -12.72 11.09 -12.26
C GLY A 73 -13.07 12.51 -11.80
N ARG A 74 -12.08 13.36 -11.54
CA ARG A 74 -12.27 14.74 -11.02
C ARG A 74 -12.10 15.82 -12.10
N GLU A 75 -11.50 15.50 -13.25
CA GLU A 75 -11.32 16.47 -14.36
C GLU A 75 -12.61 16.76 -15.16
N ASP A 76 -13.67 15.95 -14.98
CA ASP A 76 -14.88 15.99 -15.80
C ASP A 76 -16.11 16.66 -15.13
N ARG A 77 -15.91 17.51 -14.10
CA ARG A 77 -17.02 18.13 -13.35
C ARG A 77 -16.90 19.64 -13.14
#